data_AF-A0A1Q2MBZ0-F1
#
_entry.id   AF-A0A1Q2MBZ0-F1
#
_cell.length_a   1.000
_cell.length_b   1.000
_cell.length_c   1.000
_cell.angle_alpha   90.00
_cell.angle_beta   90.00
_cell.angle_gamma   90.00
#
_symmetry.space_group_name_H-M   'P 1'
#
loop_
_entity.id
_entity.type
_entity.pdbx_description
1 polymer ?
#
loop_
_entity_poly.entity_id
_entity_poly.type
_entity_poly.pdbx_seq_one_letter_code
_entity_poly.pdbx_strand_id
1 'polypeptide(L)'
;MSSNVIEAESYEFSAQDKLIVDTNVWIFNYGPSSPRKPQVRKYSRILSNALTAKCQIYIDVMIVSEFINTYARMKFNQIKQQNQFCNFKSFRNSSGFKAVARDIASDTRRILSLCNRIKTGFETVDIDKILTEFGQGNSDFNDQMITALCKREGLTLVTDDGDFAGKDIPIITANRRLLAP
;
A
#
# COMPACT_ATOMS: atom_id res chain seq x y z
N MET A 1 -8.53 -19.40 -17.93
CA MET A 1 -8.74 -18.02 -17.48
C MET A 1 -7.36 -17.42 -17.28
N SER A 2 -7.04 -16.31 -17.93
CA SER A 2 -5.76 -15.63 -17.73
C SER A 2 -5.65 -15.21 -16.27
N SER A 3 -4.55 -15.55 -15.60
CA SER A 3 -4.26 -15.05 -14.25
C SER A 3 -4.34 -13.53 -14.25
N ASN A 4 -5.19 -12.95 -13.40
CA ASN A 4 -5.22 -11.51 -13.15
C ASN A 4 -4.00 -11.03 -12.34
N VAL A 5 -3.14 -11.97 -11.89
CA VAL A 5 -1.90 -11.71 -11.18
C VAL A 5 -0.72 -11.88 -12.13
N ILE A 6 0.12 -10.86 -12.19
CA ILE A 6 1.31 -10.78 -13.04
C ILE A 6 2.55 -10.64 -12.16
N GLU A 7 3.59 -11.41 -12.51
CA GLU A 7 4.87 -11.31 -11.82
C GLU A 7 5.57 -9.97 -12.17
N ALA A 8 5.86 -9.19 -11.13
CA ALA A 8 6.39 -7.85 -11.30
C ALA A 8 7.80 -7.79 -11.89
N GLU A 9 8.59 -8.87 -11.76
CA GLU A 9 9.94 -8.95 -12.32
C GLU A 9 9.94 -9.18 -13.84
N SER A 10 8.84 -9.71 -14.41
CA SER A 10 8.66 -9.92 -15.85
C SER A 10 7.74 -8.90 -16.52
N TYR A 11 7.14 -7.99 -15.75
CA TYR A 11 6.25 -6.96 -16.28
C TYR A 11 7.02 -5.83 -17.00
N GLU A 12 6.65 -5.58 -18.25
CA GLU A 12 7.17 -4.45 -19.03
C GLU A 12 6.30 -3.21 -18.82
N PHE A 13 6.76 -2.32 -17.95
CA PHE A 13 6.07 -1.07 -17.66
C PHE A 13 6.08 -0.10 -18.85
N SER A 14 4.98 0.63 -19.01
CA SER A 14 4.75 1.63 -20.05
C SER A 14 4.03 2.87 -19.51
N ALA A 15 4.06 3.97 -20.26
CA ALA A 15 3.36 5.20 -19.90
C ALA A 15 1.82 5.07 -19.92
N GLN A 16 1.30 4.01 -20.55
CA GLN A 16 -0.13 3.69 -20.58
C GLN A 16 -0.62 3.04 -19.29
N ASP A 17 0.29 2.49 -18.48
CA ASP A 17 -0.08 1.82 -17.23
C ASP A 17 -0.63 2.81 -16.22
N LYS A 18 -1.79 2.47 -15.67
CA LYS A 18 -2.41 3.15 -14.53
C LYS A 18 -2.27 2.28 -13.31
N LEU A 19 -1.41 2.68 -12.39
CA LEU A 19 -1.05 1.89 -11.23
C LEU A 19 -1.63 2.51 -9.97
N ILE A 20 -2.09 1.69 -9.04
CA ILE A 20 -2.25 2.09 -7.65
C ILE A 20 -1.35 1.21 -6.80
N VAL A 21 -0.56 1.84 -5.94
CA VAL A 21 0.48 1.16 -5.15
C VAL A 21 -0.01 1.02 -3.72
N ASP A 22 -0.04 -0.21 -3.25
CA ASP A 22 -0.51 -0.56 -1.91
C ASP A 22 0.43 -0.04 -0.80
N THR A 23 -0.10 0.12 0.40
CA THR A 23 0.61 0.62 1.59
C THR A 23 1.85 -0.22 1.90
N ASN A 24 1.79 -1.54 1.79
CA ASN A 24 2.95 -2.41 2.09
C ASN A 24 4.15 -2.09 1.17
N VAL A 25 3.90 -1.77 -0.10
CA VAL A 25 4.93 -1.40 -1.08
C VAL A 25 5.54 -0.06 -0.73
N TRP A 26 4.73 0.92 -0.31
CA TRP A 26 5.24 2.20 0.19
C TRP A 26 6.08 2.03 1.47
N ILE A 27 5.67 1.15 2.37
CA ILE A 27 6.43 0.84 3.60
C ILE A 27 7.78 0.18 3.29
N PHE A 28 7.90 -0.62 2.23
CA PHE A 28 9.20 -1.14 1.80
C PHE A 28 10.13 -0.05 1.27
N ASN A 29 9.59 0.97 0.61
CA ASN A 29 10.37 2.02 -0.05
C ASN A 29 10.70 3.22 0.85
N TYR A 30 9.74 3.67 1.66
CA TYR A 30 9.82 4.90 2.47
C TYR A 30 9.57 4.66 3.96
N GLY A 31 9.09 3.47 4.33
CA GLY A 31 8.85 3.12 5.73
C GLY A 31 10.13 2.68 6.46
N PRO A 32 10.05 2.49 7.79
CA PRO A 32 11.15 2.02 8.62
C PRO A 32 11.36 0.50 8.47
N SER A 33 11.66 0.06 7.25
CA SER A 33 11.89 -1.33 6.86
C SER A 33 13.38 -1.67 6.91
N SER A 34 13.71 -2.91 7.29
CA SER A 34 15.11 -3.37 7.26
C SER A 34 15.56 -3.54 5.80
N PRO A 35 16.69 -2.93 5.38
CA PRO A 35 17.24 -3.09 4.02
C PRO A 35 17.60 -4.53 3.65
N ARG A 36 17.72 -5.42 4.66
CA ARG A 36 18.03 -6.84 4.47
C ARG A 36 16.82 -7.63 3.93
N LYS A 37 15.59 -7.12 4.11
CA LYS A 37 14.38 -7.78 3.61
C LYS A 37 14.42 -7.84 2.08
N PRO A 38 14.26 -9.03 1.45
CA PRO A 38 14.23 -9.16 0.00
C PRO A 38 13.20 -8.26 -0.67
N GLN A 39 12.03 -8.08 -0.04
CA GLN A 39 10.95 -7.21 -0.50
C GLN A 39 11.42 -5.78 -0.74
N VAL A 40 12.27 -5.22 0.13
CA VAL A 40 12.78 -3.85 -0.04
C VAL A 40 13.52 -3.69 -1.37
N ARG A 41 14.37 -4.65 -1.74
CA ARG A 41 15.07 -4.61 -3.03
C ARG A 41 14.16 -4.86 -4.23
N LYS A 42 13.21 -5.78 -4.08
CA LYS A 42 12.27 -6.12 -5.17
C LYS A 42 11.35 -4.95 -5.47
N TYR A 43 10.68 -4.43 -4.46
CA TYR A 43 9.71 -3.35 -4.62
C TYR A 43 10.33 -1.99 -4.90
N SER A 44 11.58 -1.74 -4.50
CA SER A 44 12.29 -0.55 -4.96
C SER A 44 12.62 -0.60 -6.44
N ARG A 45 13.00 -1.78 -6.96
CA ARG A 45 13.19 -1.99 -8.39
C ARG A 45 11.89 -1.85 -9.17
N ILE A 46 10.80 -2.45 -8.68
CA ILE A 46 9.47 -2.36 -9.31
C ILE A 46 9.04 -0.89 -9.41
N LEU A 47 9.10 -0.15 -8.30
CA LEU A 47 8.73 1.27 -8.28
C LEU A 47 9.64 2.11 -9.19
N SER A 48 10.95 1.85 -9.18
CA SER A 48 11.91 2.53 -10.06
C SER A 48 11.59 2.28 -11.54
N ASN A 49 11.24 1.05 -11.91
CA ASN A 49 10.88 0.71 -13.29
C ASN A 49 9.61 1.43 -13.73
N ALA A 50 8.56 1.42 -12.90
CA ALA A 50 7.30 2.12 -13.16
C ALA A 50 7.52 3.64 -13.34
N LEU A 51 8.33 4.26 -12.46
CA LEU A 51 8.68 5.68 -12.57
C LEU A 51 9.48 5.98 -13.83
N THR A 52 10.45 5.13 -14.19
CA THR A 52 11.29 5.30 -15.39
C THR A 52 10.45 5.17 -16.67
N ALA A 53 9.50 4.23 -16.68
CA ALA A 53 8.55 4.05 -17.77
C ALA A 53 7.46 5.14 -17.83
N LYS A 54 7.44 6.06 -16.86
CA LYS A 54 6.46 7.15 -16.73
C LYS A 54 5.02 6.64 -16.60
N CYS A 55 4.81 5.54 -15.88
CA CYS A 55 3.48 5.07 -15.54
C CYS A 55 2.68 6.15 -14.79
N GLN A 56 1.36 6.11 -14.94
CA GLN A 56 0.45 6.95 -14.16
C GLN A 56 0.20 6.29 -12.82
N ILE A 57 0.94 6.71 -11.80
CA ILE A 57 0.78 6.19 -10.43
C ILE A 57 -0.29 7.01 -9.71
N TYR A 58 -1.27 6.36 -9.11
CA TYR A 58 -2.36 6.96 -8.36
C TYR A 58 -2.24 6.64 -6.88
N ILE A 59 -2.78 7.55 -6.05
CA ILE A 59 -2.87 7.35 -4.61
C ILE A 59 -4.17 7.93 -4.06
N ASP A 60 -4.81 7.16 -3.17
CA ASP A 60 -6.03 7.54 -2.47
C ASP A 60 -5.74 7.88 -0.99
N VAL A 61 -6.72 8.46 -0.31
CA VAL A 61 -6.57 8.87 1.09
C VAL A 61 -6.43 7.68 2.05
N MET A 62 -7.00 6.51 1.74
CA MET A 62 -6.90 5.32 2.58
C MET A 62 -5.46 4.80 2.61
N ILE A 63 -4.80 4.69 1.45
CA ILE A 63 -3.38 4.31 1.36
C ILE A 63 -2.50 5.29 2.15
N VAL A 64 -2.76 6.61 2.03
CA VAL A 64 -2.01 7.63 2.79
C VAL A 64 -2.23 7.47 4.29
N SER A 65 -3.48 7.28 4.73
CA SER A 65 -3.86 7.10 6.13
C SER A 65 -3.19 5.88 6.74
N GLU A 66 -3.24 4.76 6.01
CA GLU A 66 -2.65 3.50 6.44
C GLU A 66 -1.11 3.60 6.48
N PHE A 67 -0.47 4.20 5.46
CA PHE A 67 0.98 4.44 5.46
C PHE A 67 1.42 5.22 6.70
N ILE A 68 0.76 6.34 7.01
CA ILE A 68 1.07 7.18 8.17
C ILE A 68 0.94 6.39 9.48
N ASN A 69 -0.18 5.67 9.65
CA ASN A 69 -0.45 4.92 10.87
C ASN A 69 0.49 3.70 11.02
N THR A 70 0.74 2.97 9.94
CA THR A 70 1.64 1.81 9.90
C THR A 70 3.08 2.22 10.18
N TYR A 71 3.58 3.29 9.56
CA TYR A 71 4.90 3.85 9.86
C TYR A 71 5.00 4.20 11.35
N ALA A 72 4.06 4.99 11.88
CA ALA A 72 4.06 5.40 13.28
C ALA A 72 4.07 4.20 14.24
N ARG A 73 3.30 3.15 13.94
CA ARG A 73 3.27 1.90 14.72
C ARG A 73 4.57 1.12 14.64
N MET A 74 5.21 1.07 13.48
CA MET A 74 6.52 0.42 13.34
C MET A 74 7.58 1.13 14.20
N LYS A 75 7.62 2.47 14.19
CA LYS A 75 8.52 3.25 15.07
C LYS A 75 8.21 3.02 16.54
N PHE A 76 6.93 3.00 16.91
CA PHE A 76 6.52 2.65 18.26
C PHE A 76 7.00 1.25 18.66
N ASN A 77 6.86 0.25 17.80
CA ASN A 77 7.29 -1.11 18.08
C ASN A 77 8.81 -1.22 18.27
N GLN A 78 9.61 -0.43 17.55
CA GLN A 78 11.07 -0.35 17.74
C GLN A 78 11.44 0.25 19.09
N ILE A 79 10.74 1.30 19.53
CA ILE A 79 11.04 2.01 20.79
C ILE A 79 10.42 1.31 22.00
N LYS A 80 9.27 0.65 21.84
CA LYS A 80 8.61 -0.12 22.91
C LYS A 80 9.52 -1.23 23.46
N GLN A 81 10.36 -1.82 22.61
CA GLN A 81 11.39 -2.78 23.02
C GLN A 81 12.40 -2.20 24.02
N GLN A 82 12.51 -0.87 24.10
CA GLN A 82 13.37 -0.14 25.04
C GLN A 82 12.61 0.30 26.30
N ASN A 83 11.37 -0.19 26.52
CA ASN A 83 10.48 0.11 27.66
C ASN A 83 10.19 1.60 27.90
N GLN A 84 10.33 2.45 26.87
CA GLN A 84 10.16 3.91 27.02
C GLN A 84 8.67 4.34 27.11
N PHE A 85 7.74 3.55 26.57
CA PHE A 85 6.31 3.88 26.50
C PHE A 85 5.42 2.65 26.72
N CYS A 86 4.35 2.81 27.50
CA CYS A 86 3.41 1.74 27.82
C CYS A 86 2.45 1.37 26.68
N ASN A 87 2.05 2.33 25.84
CA ASN A 87 1.14 2.11 24.71
C ASN A 87 1.34 3.14 23.59
N PHE A 88 0.74 2.86 22.43
CA PHE A 88 0.89 3.72 21.25
C PHE A 88 0.30 5.12 21.45
N LYS A 89 -0.75 5.26 22.27
CA LYS A 89 -1.40 6.55 22.55
C LYS A 89 -0.46 7.46 23.36
N SER A 90 0.19 6.93 24.40
CA SER A 90 1.16 7.70 25.19
C SER A 90 2.38 8.10 24.37
N PHE A 91 2.86 7.22 23.48
CA PHE A 91 3.91 7.56 22.53
C PHE A 91 3.50 8.71 21.60
N ARG A 92 2.35 8.65 20.94
CA ARG A 92 1.88 9.71 20.02
C ARG A 92 1.73 11.08 20.69
N ASN A 93 1.38 11.09 21.98
CA ASN A 93 1.23 12.32 22.77
C ASN A 93 2.56 12.83 23.35
N SER A 94 3.67 12.10 23.16
CA SER A 94 4.99 12.47 23.68
C SER A 94 5.70 13.48 22.80
N SER A 95 6.66 14.22 23.37
CA SER A 95 7.58 15.07 22.62
C SER A 95 8.44 14.26 21.62
N GLY A 96 8.78 13.02 21.97
CA GLY A 96 9.55 12.11 21.11
C GLY A 96 8.86 11.78 19.79
N PHE A 97 7.52 11.78 19.76
CA PHE A 97 6.78 11.53 18.53
C PHE A 97 6.90 12.68 17.52
N LYS A 98 7.25 13.91 17.93
CA LYS A 98 7.37 15.05 17.01
C LYS A 98 8.44 14.83 15.93
N ALA A 99 9.53 14.12 16.26
CA ALA A 99 10.54 13.76 15.26
C ALA A 99 9.97 12.75 14.26
N VAL A 100 9.35 11.68 14.77
CA VAL A 100 8.72 10.64 13.95
C VAL A 100 7.62 11.20 13.04
N ALA A 101 6.77 12.09 13.55
CA ALA A 101 5.72 12.74 12.76
C ALA A 101 6.30 13.62 11.62
N ARG A 102 7.45 14.27 11.85
CA ARG A 102 8.14 15.04 10.80
C ARG A 102 8.72 14.13 9.71
N ASP A 103 9.31 13.00 10.10
CA ASP A 103 9.83 12.01 9.15
C ASP A 103 8.69 11.46 8.29
N ILE A 104 7.60 11.01 8.93
CA ILE A 104 6.39 10.54 8.24
C ILE A 104 5.86 11.60 7.28
N ALA A 105 5.71 12.85 7.72
CA ALA A 105 5.22 13.93 6.87
C ALA A 105 6.16 14.23 5.69
N SER A 106 7.48 14.11 5.88
CA SER A 106 8.46 14.25 4.81
C SER A 106 8.31 13.15 3.78
N ASP A 107 8.23 11.90 4.23
CA ASP A 107 8.11 10.73 3.35
C ASP A 107 6.76 10.68 2.64
N THR A 108 5.65 11.02 3.32
CA THR A 108 4.34 11.17 2.67
C THR A 108 4.36 12.25 1.59
N ARG A 109 5.03 13.40 1.79
CA ARG A 109 5.16 14.42 0.73
C ARG A 109 5.94 13.90 -0.47
N ARG A 110 7.00 13.10 -0.25
CA ARG A 110 7.73 12.44 -1.35
C ARG A 110 6.83 11.50 -2.12
N ILE A 111 6.10 10.61 -1.45
CA ILE A 111 5.14 9.70 -2.08
C ILE A 111 4.10 10.48 -2.91
N LEU A 112 3.48 11.49 -2.32
CA LEU A 112 2.49 12.33 -2.99
C LEU A 112 3.05 13.08 -4.20
N SER A 113 4.34 13.41 -4.23
CA SER A 113 4.97 14.05 -5.38
C SER A 113 5.17 13.11 -6.58
N LEU A 114 5.11 11.79 -6.35
CA LEU A 114 5.23 10.75 -7.38
C LEU A 114 3.86 10.31 -7.95
N CYS A 115 2.76 10.75 -7.33
CA CYS A 115 1.43 10.20 -7.58
C CYS A 115 0.41 11.26 -8.00
N ASN A 116 -0.53 10.83 -8.83
CA ASN A 116 -1.78 11.53 -9.07
C ASN A 116 -2.76 11.21 -7.95
N ARG A 117 -3.32 12.24 -7.31
CA ARG A 117 -4.33 12.04 -6.26
C ARG A 117 -5.65 11.63 -6.89
N ILE A 118 -6.29 10.60 -6.35
CA ILE A 118 -7.58 10.12 -6.83
C ILE A 118 -8.63 10.13 -5.71
N LYS A 119 -9.90 10.32 -6.09
CA LYS A 119 -11.01 10.22 -5.15
C LYS A 119 -11.26 8.74 -4.86
N THR A 120 -11.45 8.41 -3.58
CA THR A 120 -11.80 7.04 -3.14
C THR A 120 -13.09 6.56 -3.80
N GLY A 121 -14.03 7.47 -4.07
CA GLY A 121 -15.35 7.17 -4.65
C GLY A 121 -16.28 6.47 -3.68
N PHE A 122 -16.11 6.78 -2.39
CA PHE A 122 -17.02 6.33 -1.33
C PHE A 122 -18.45 6.80 -1.58
N GLU A 123 -18.63 7.94 -2.23
CA GLU A 123 -19.91 8.50 -2.61
C GLU A 123 -20.70 7.67 -3.65
N THR A 124 -20.04 6.79 -4.40
CA THR A 124 -20.67 5.99 -5.47
C THR A 124 -20.55 4.49 -5.26
N VAL A 125 -19.87 4.05 -4.21
CA VAL A 125 -19.66 2.62 -3.95
C VAL A 125 -20.93 1.97 -3.42
N ASP A 126 -21.18 0.71 -3.81
CA ASP A 126 -22.21 -0.13 -3.19
C ASP A 126 -21.74 -0.58 -1.80
N ILE A 127 -21.95 0.30 -0.82
CA ILE A 127 -21.47 0.09 0.54
C ILE A 127 -22.15 -1.10 1.22
N ASP A 128 -23.42 -1.39 0.91
CA ASP A 128 -24.14 -2.51 1.48
C ASP A 128 -23.56 -3.84 1.00
N LYS A 129 -23.17 -3.93 -0.27
CA LYS A 129 -22.45 -5.08 -0.80
C LYS A 129 -21.09 -5.26 -0.12
N ILE A 130 -20.32 -4.19 0.00
CA ILE A 130 -19.01 -4.20 0.68
C ILE A 130 -19.17 -4.68 2.13
N LEU A 131 -20.12 -4.11 2.89
CA LEU A 131 -20.37 -4.51 4.27
C LEU A 131 -20.87 -5.96 4.39
N THR A 132 -21.66 -6.44 3.42
CA THR A 132 -22.10 -7.84 3.36
C THR A 132 -20.91 -8.79 3.16
N GLU A 133 -19.99 -8.46 2.24
CA GLU A 133 -18.77 -9.24 2.02
C GLU A 133 -17.85 -9.18 3.24
N PHE A 134 -17.66 -7.99 3.84
CA PHE A 134 -16.86 -7.79 5.04
C PHE A 134 -17.40 -8.59 6.23
N GLY A 135 -18.73 -8.64 6.39
CA GLY A 135 -19.41 -9.39 7.45
C GLY A 135 -19.16 -10.91 7.43
N GLN A 136 -18.58 -11.44 6.34
CA GLN A 136 -18.15 -12.84 6.27
C GLN A 136 -16.82 -13.09 7.00
N GLY A 137 -16.10 -12.04 7.40
CA GLY A 137 -14.89 -12.13 8.23
C GLY A 137 -13.60 -12.50 7.48
N ASN A 138 -13.65 -12.63 6.15
CA ASN A 138 -12.52 -13.12 5.34
C ASN A 138 -11.84 -12.02 4.50
N SER A 139 -12.13 -10.74 4.76
CA SER A 139 -11.56 -9.63 3.99
C SER A 139 -11.47 -8.35 4.80
N ASP A 140 -10.46 -7.54 4.52
CA ASP A 140 -10.33 -6.20 5.06
C ASP A 140 -11.18 -5.18 4.29
N PHE A 141 -11.73 -4.19 4.99
CA PHE A 141 -12.57 -3.16 4.39
C PHE A 141 -11.78 -2.26 3.43
N ASN A 142 -10.54 -1.90 3.77
CA ASN A 142 -9.71 -1.05 2.91
C ASN A 142 -9.39 -1.79 1.61
N ASP A 143 -9.08 -3.09 1.67
CA ASP A 143 -8.82 -3.92 0.48
C ASP A 143 -10.03 -3.99 -0.44
N GLN A 144 -11.24 -4.10 0.12
CA GLN A 144 -12.48 -4.06 -0.65
C GLN A 144 -12.67 -2.70 -1.34
N MET A 145 -12.43 -1.60 -0.62
CA MET A 145 -12.53 -0.25 -1.17
C MET A 145 -11.46 0.01 -2.25
N ILE A 146 -10.22 -0.46 -2.06
CA ILE A 146 -9.16 -0.39 -3.07
C ILE A 146 -9.53 -1.24 -4.29
N THR A 147 -10.08 -2.43 -4.09
CA THR A 147 -10.54 -3.30 -5.19
C THR A 147 -11.64 -2.61 -6.00
N ALA A 148 -12.63 -1.99 -5.32
CA ALA A 148 -13.68 -1.23 -5.98
C ALA A 148 -13.14 -0.03 -6.76
N LEU A 149 -12.16 0.68 -6.19
CA LEU A 149 -11.45 1.79 -6.85
C LEU A 149 -10.72 1.31 -8.11
N CYS A 150 -9.97 0.21 -8.04
CA CYS A 150 -9.26 -0.38 -9.17
C CYS A 150 -10.22 -0.72 -10.31
N LYS A 151 -11.36 -1.37 -9.99
CA LYS A 151 -12.38 -1.74 -10.99
C LYS A 151 -12.99 -0.52 -11.66
N ARG A 152 -13.34 0.50 -10.88
CA ARG A 152 -14.01 1.71 -11.38
C ARG A 152 -13.12 2.53 -12.32
N GLU A 153 -11.85 2.66 -11.96
CA GLU A 153 -10.91 3.57 -12.64
C GLU A 153 -9.99 2.84 -13.64
N GLY A 154 -10.08 1.51 -13.71
CA GLY A 154 -9.23 0.67 -14.57
C GLY A 154 -7.78 0.69 -14.13
N LEU A 155 -7.52 0.54 -12.83
CA LEU A 155 -6.18 0.56 -12.24
C LEU A 155 -5.65 -0.85 -12.00
N THR A 156 -4.35 -1.03 -12.18
CA THR A 156 -3.60 -2.21 -11.78
C THR A 156 -3.03 -2.01 -10.37
N LEU A 157 -3.30 -2.93 -9.46
CA LEU A 157 -2.80 -2.88 -8.09
C LEU A 157 -1.37 -3.43 -8.03
N VAL A 158 -0.44 -2.67 -7.45
CA VAL A 158 0.90 -3.15 -7.10
C VAL A 158 0.94 -3.45 -5.60
N THR A 159 1.05 -4.74 -5.23
CA THR A 159 0.99 -5.17 -3.82
C THR A 159 1.87 -6.39 -3.52
N ASP A 160 2.31 -6.53 -2.27
CA ASP A 160 2.87 -7.77 -1.71
C ASP A 160 1.87 -8.55 -0.85
N ASP A 161 0.62 -8.09 -0.70
CA ASP A 161 -0.34 -8.69 0.22
C ASP A 161 -1.06 -9.89 -0.41
N GLY A 162 -0.97 -11.04 0.27
CA GLY A 162 -1.60 -12.28 -0.17
C GLY A 162 -3.12 -12.24 -0.13
N ASP A 163 -3.72 -11.33 0.65
CA ASP A 163 -5.17 -11.27 0.84
C ASP A 163 -5.92 -10.72 -0.40
N PHE A 164 -5.19 -10.19 -1.39
CA PHE A 164 -5.72 -9.89 -2.72
C PHE A 164 -5.84 -11.10 -3.66
N ALA A 165 -5.47 -12.31 -3.22
CA ALA A 165 -5.68 -13.52 -3.99
C ALA A 165 -7.15 -13.69 -4.38
N GLY A 166 -7.41 -14.05 -5.64
CA GLY A 166 -8.76 -14.27 -6.15
C GLY A 166 -9.61 -13.00 -6.34
N LYS A 167 -9.06 -11.80 -6.07
CA LYS A 167 -9.73 -10.54 -6.42
C LYS A 167 -9.73 -10.35 -7.94
N ASP A 168 -10.87 -9.92 -8.46
CA ASP A 168 -11.08 -9.73 -9.89
C ASP A 168 -10.56 -8.35 -10.34
N ILE A 169 -9.27 -8.10 -10.14
CA ILE A 169 -8.55 -6.89 -10.56
C ILE A 169 -7.15 -7.27 -11.07
N PRO A 170 -6.55 -6.49 -11.99
CA PRO A 170 -5.17 -6.70 -12.37
C PRO A 170 -4.23 -6.43 -11.19
N ILE A 171 -3.33 -7.36 -10.92
CA ILE A 171 -2.36 -7.29 -9.81
C ILE A 171 -0.95 -7.50 -10.37
N ILE A 172 -0.02 -6.63 -9.99
CA ILE A 172 1.41 -6.78 -10.20
C ILE A 172 2.04 -7.06 -8.83
N THR A 173 2.76 -8.18 -8.70
CA THR A 173 3.32 -8.60 -7.42
C THR A 173 4.64 -9.35 -7.55
N ALA A 174 5.47 -9.30 -6.50
CA ALA A 174 6.60 -10.20 -6.32
C ALA A 174 6.36 -11.26 -5.23
N ASN A 175 5.14 -11.32 -4.67
CA ASN A 175 4.74 -12.30 -3.67
C ASN A 175 4.47 -13.65 -4.35
N ARG A 176 5.32 -14.65 -4.06
CA ARG A 176 5.20 -16.00 -4.62
C ARG A 176 3.90 -16.72 -4.25
N ARG A 177 3.24 -16.35 -3.14
CA ARG A 177 1.95 -16.94 -2.76
C ARG A 177 0.82 -16.51 -3.68
N LEU A 178 0.87 -15.27 -4.20
CA LEU A 178 -0.08 -14.77 -5.19
C LEU A 178 0.21 -15.31 -6.60
N LEU A 179 1.47 -15.61 -6.90
CA LEU A 179 1.91 -16.14 -8.19
C LEU A 179 1.73 -17.66 -8.31
N ALA A 180 1.51 -18.35 -7.19
CA ALA A 180 1.22 -19.78 -7.18
C ALA A 180 -0.28 -19.99 -7.50
N PRO A 181 -0.62 -20.92 -8.41
CA PRO A 181 -2.00 -21.24 -8.77
C PRO A 181 -2.77 -21.93 -7.64
#